data_AF-A0A7C7DPG2-F1
#
_entry.id   AF-A0A7C7DPG2-F1
#
_cell.length_a   1.000
_cell.length_b   1.000
_cell.length_c   1.000
_cell.angle_alpha   90.00
_cell.angle_beta   90.00
_cell.angle_gamma   90.00
#
_symmetry.space_group_name_H-M   'P 1'
#
loop_
_entity.id
_entity.type
_entity.pdbx_description
1 polymer ?
#
loop_
_entity_poly.entity_id
_entity_poly.type
_entity_poly.pdbx_seq_one_letter_code
_entity_poly.pdbx_strand_id
1 'polypeptide(L)' 'MRYDEYRDEGYHIASGVVESACKHVVQMRHKRSGMRWSASGAQEVLNLRVFLINGRWDDF' A
#
# COMPACT_ATOMS: atom_id res chain seq x y z
N MET A 1 19.57 11.92 6.50
CA MET A 1 18.85 10.64 6.30
C MET A 1 19.87 9.66 5.72
N ARG A 2 19.97 8.44 6.27
CA ARG A 2 20.96 7.42 5.87
C ARG A 2 20.53 6.66 4.63
N TYR A 3 20.32 7.40 3.54
CA TYR A 3 19.69 6.88 2.34
C TYR A 3 20.59 5.83 1.65
N ASP A 4 21.88 6.08 1.60
CA ASP A 4 22.85 5.19 0.95
C ASP A 4 22.98 3.86 1.71
N GLU A 5 23.10 3.91 3.04
CA GLU A 5 23.15 2.70 3.89
C GLU A 5 21.91 1.81 3.69
N TYR A 6 20.71 2.40 3.69
CA TYR A 6 19.47 1.67 3.50
C TYR A 6 19.29 1.13 2.08
N ARG A 7 19.87 1.80 1.09
CA ARG A 7 19.88 1.31 -0.28
C ARG A 7 20.84 0.14 -0.44
N ASP A 8 22.01 0.20 0.19
CA ASP A 8 23.01 -0.87 0.21
C ASP A 8 22.49 -2.12 0.95
N GLU A 9 21.70 -1.93 2.00
CA GLU A 9 20.95 -2.99 2.69
C GLU A 9 19.77 -3.56 1.86
N GLY A 10 19.49 -3.00 0.67
CA GLY A 10 18.47 -3.49 -0.24
C GLY A 10 17.05 -3.05 0.12
N TYR A 11 16.87 -2.09 1.03
CA TYR A 11 15.53 -1.62 1.37
C TYR A 11 14.91 -0.86 0.20
N HIS A 12 13.63 -1.14 -0.04
CA HIS A 12 12.83 -0.49 -1.08
C HIS A 12 12.35 0.91 -0.64
N ILE A 13 13.29 1.79 -0.30
CA ILE A 13 13.02 3.16 0.20
C ILE A 13 12.99 4.21 -0.90
N ALA A 14 13.18 3.81 -2.16
CA ALA A 14 13.08 4.71 -3.29
C ALA A 14 11.65 5.24 -3.44
N SER A 15 11.51 6.56 -3.62
CA SER A 15 10.21 7.22 -3.74
C SER A 15 9.31 6.60 -4.81
N GLY A 16 9.88 6.20 -5.96
CA GLY A 16 9.11 5.59 -7.05
C GLY A 16 8.41 4.28 -6.66
N VAL A 17 9.07 3.41 -5.89
CA VAL A 17 8.45 2.16 -5.40
C VAL A 17 7.35 2.48 -4.38
N VAL A 18 7.62 3.39 -3.45
CA VAL A 18 6.64 3.80 -2.43
C VAL A 18 5.41 4.45 -3.07
N GLU A 19 5.60 5.34 -4.03
CA GLU A 19 4.52 5.99 -4.78
C GLU A 19 3.71 4.99 -5.60
N SER A 20 4.37 4.01 -6.22
CA SER A 20 3.70 2.93 -6.94
C SER A 20 2.83 2.10 -5.99
N ALA A 21 3.37 1.69 -4.83
CA ALA A 21 2.60 0.98 -3.81
C ALA A 21 1.37 1.78 -3.36
N CYS A 22 1.51 3.08 -3.10
CA CYS A 22 0.38 3.96 -2.75
C CYS A 22 -0.67 4.03 -3.87
N LYS A 23 -0.26 4.10 -5.14
CA LYS A 23 -1.18 4.11 -6.29
C LYS A 23 -1.96 2.80 -6.37
N HIS A 24 -1.25 1.66 -6.32
CA HIS A 24 -1.82 0.33 -6.54
C HIS A 24 -2.64 -0.17 -5.34
N VAL A 25 -2.13 -0.05 -4.12
CA VAL A 25 -2.78 -0.59 -2.92
C VAL A 25 -3.86 0.36 -2.41
N VAL A 26 -3.61 1.67 -2.34
CA VAL A 26 -4.55 2.62 -1.71
C VAL A 26 -5.45 3.29 -2.75
N GLN A 27 -4.86 4.05 -3.69
CA GLN A 27 -5.63 5.00 -4.51
C GLN A 27 -6.67 4.31 -5.40
N MET A 28 -6.36 3.12 -5.93
CA MET A 28 -7.26 2.36 -6.80
C MET A 28 -8.63 2.06 -6.18
N ARG A 29 -8.74 2.01 -4.84
CA ARG A 29 -10.00 1.78 -4.14
C ARG A 29 -10.44 2.92 -3.22
N HIS A 30 -9.54 3.74 -2.72
CA HIS A 30 -9.91 4.79 -1.75
C HIS A 30 -10.03 6.19 -2.37
N LYS A 31 -9.58 6.40 -3.61
CA LYS A 31 -9.57 7.70 -4.30
C LYS A 31 -10.52 7.74 -5.51
N ARG A 32 -11.76 7.26 -5.36
CA ARG A 32 -12.79 7.40 -6.42
C ARG A 32 -13.87 8.41 -6.03
N SER A 33 -14.56 8.93 -7.05
CA SER A 33 -15.63 9.92 -6.86
C SER A 33 -16.73 9.40 -5.92
N GLY A 34 -17.20 10.28 -5.04
CA GLY A 34 -18.30 10.00 -4.11
C GLY A 34 -17.97 9.07 -2.94
N MET A 35 -16.72 8.59 -2.83
CA MET A 35 -16.34 7.71 -1.73
C MET A 35 -16.15 8.46 -0.42
N ARG A 36 -16.66 7.88 0.66
CA ARG A 36 -16.42 8.31 2.03
C ARG A 36 -16.00 7.11 2.84
N TRP A 37 -14.94 7.27 3.62
CA TRP A 37 -14.38 6.21 4.44
C TRP A 37 -14.22 6.72 5.87
N SER A 38 -14.61 5.90 6.85
CA SER A 38 -14.05 6.04 8.19
C SER A 38 -12.59 5.54 8.17
N ALA A 39 -11.76 6.02 9.10
CA ALA A 39 -10.37 5.55 9.19
C ALA A 39 -10.31 4.03 9.40
N SER A 40 -11.14 3.50 10.31
CA SER A 40 -11.24 2.05 10.55
C SER A 40 -11.72 1.28 9.32
N GLY A 41 -12.80 1.72 8.67
CA GLY A 41 -13.33 1.05 7.48
C GLY A 41 -12.37 1.10 6.29
N ALA A 42 -11.62 2.20 6.14
CA ALA A 42 -10.55 2.29 5.15
C ALA A 42 -9.46 1.24 5.40
N GLN A 43 -9.04 1.08 6.66
CA GLN A 43 -7.99 0.14 7.04
C GLN A 43 -8.40 -1.31 6.79
N GLU A 44 -9.63 -1.71 7.15
CA GLU A 44 -10.12 -3.08 6.89
C GLU A 44 -10.11 -3.42 5.39
N VAL A 45 -10.53 -2.48 4.55
CA VAL A 45 -10.48 -2.66 3.09
C VAL A 45 -9.04 -2.68 2.57
N LEU A 46 -8.12 -1.92 3.16
CA LEU A 46 -6.70 -1.99 2.80
C LEU A 46 -6.10 -3.35 3.14
N ASN A 47 -6.41 -3.92 4.31
CA ASN A 47 -5.94 -5.24 4.70
C ASN A 47 -6.36 -6.28 3.66
N LEU A 48 -7.66 -6.36 3.33
CA LEU A 48 -8.19 -7.24 2.28
C LEU A 48 -7.47 -7.06 0.93
N ARG A 49 -7.19 -5.80 0.55
CA ARG A 49 -6.49 -5.51 -0.70
C ARG A 49 -5.06 -6.00 -0.71
N VAL A 50 -4.35 -5.94 0.43
CA VAL A 50 -2.98 -6.47 0.54
C VAL A 50 -2.98 -7.98 0.31
N PHE A 51 -3.89 -8.73 0.93
CA PHE A 51 -3.99 -10.18 0.70
C PHE A 51 -4.35 -10.49 -0.75
N LEU A 52 -5.34 -9.78 -1.32
CA LEU A 52 -5.74 -9.97 -2.71
C LEU A 52 -4.61 -9.71 -3.71
N ILE A 53 -3.90 -8.58 -3.60
CA ILE A 53 -2.83 -8.20 -4.53
C ILE A 53 -1.65 -9.17 -4.46
N ASN A 54 -1.38 -9.71 -3.28
CA ASN A 54 -0.31 -10.68 -3.08
C ASN A 54 -0.73 -12.13 -3.37
N GLY A 55 -2.00 -12.39 -3.77
CA GLY A 55 -2.50 -13.74 -4.02
C GLY A 55 -2.60 -14.61 -2.76
N ARG A 56 -2.73 -13.99 -1.59
CA ARG A 56 -2.74 -14.64 -0.27
C ARG A 56 -4.13 -14.61 0.37
N TRP A 57 -5.18 -14.77 -0.43
CA TRP A 57 -6.55 -14.63 0.05
C TRP A 57 -6.88 -15.58 1.21
N ASP A 58 -6.33 -16.80 1.17
CA ASP A 58 -6.58 -17.82 2.18
C ASP A 58 -5.86 -17.55 3.53
N ASP A 59 -4.98 -16.55 3.59
CA ASP A 59 -4.25 -16.15 4.82
C ASP A 59 -4.96 -15.01 5.60
N PHE A 60 -6.09 -14.50 5.09
CA PHE A 60 -6.85 -13.41 5.73
C PHE A 60 -7.79 -13.93 6.82
#